data_AF-A0A1B8NXI6-F1
#
_entry.id   AF-A0A1B8NXI6-F1
#
_cell.length_a   1.000
_cell.length_b   1.000
_cell.length_c   1.000
_cell.angle_alpha   90.00
_cell.angle_beta   90.00
_cell.angle_gamma   90.00
#
_symmetry.space_group_name_H-M   'P 1'
#
loop_
_entity.id
_entity.type
_entity.pdbx_description
1 polymer ?
#
loop_
_entity_poly.entity_id
_entity_poly.type
_entity_poly.pdbx_seq_one_letter_code
_entity_poly.pdbx_strand_id
1 'polypeptide(L)'
;METIIWLPRGCYLDETDGHVDNLCCFIAPGQVALSWTDDPADPQHAISREALAILEQARDAKGRPLEVHKLPQPGPLTIDADEASGIDRLSHSHPRRPGDRMAGSYVNFYIGNSVVVMPLLDPARDDEARAIIEKLFPTRRVIGVPAREILLGGGNIHCITQQQPRDIAARHDKESDGHASHSTRWRISAVPPTSKAVITASVTIRSSQRSKHAQSHRNRRLGACRRVAPVRLRVRDIPAIVLPPP
;
A
#
# COMPACT_ATOMS: atom_id res chain seq x y z
N MET A 1 -19.38 -9.55 9.09
CA MET A 1 -18.61 -8.71 10.01
C MET A 1 -19.58 -8.22 11.06
N GLU A 2 -19.34 -8.50 12.34
CA GLU A 2 -20.31 -8.24 13.43
C GLU A 2 -19.83 -7.16 14.41
N THR A 3 -18.53 -6.82 14.38
CA THR A 3 -17.90 -5.86 15.28
C THR A 3 -16.98 -4.94 14.51
N ILE A 4 -17.06 -3.64 14.79
CA ILE A 4 -16.19 -2.59 14.23
C ILE A 4 -15.48 -1.90 15.40
N ILE A 5 -14.16 -1.77 15.30
CA ILE A 5 -13.33 -1.03 16.26
C ILE A 5 -12.97 0.31 15.60
N TRP A 6 -13.39 1.41 16.21
CA TRP A 6 -13.18 2.75 15.67
C TRP A 6 -11.99 3.43 16.33
N LEU A 7 -10.96 3.74 15.54
CA LEU A 7 -9.87 4.60 15.96
C LEU A 7 -10.22 6.05 15.59
N PRO A 8 -10.14 7.03 16.51
CA PRO A 8 -10.64 8.38 16.27
C PRO A 8 -9.87 9.16 15.21
N ARG A 9 -8.59 8.82 15.00
CA ARG A 9 -7.63 9.55 14.17
C ARG A 9 -6.70 8.56 13.45
N GLY A 10 -6.22 8.93 12.26
CA GLY A 10 -5.12 8.25 11.56
C GLY A 10 -3.77 8.93 11.80
N CYS A 11 -2.75 8.59 11.00
CA CYS A 11 -1.41 9.19 11.15
C CYS A 11 -1.42 10.71 10.99
N TYR A 12 -0.53 11.41 11.71
CA TYR A 12 -0.36 12.85 11.64
C TYR A 12 0.05 13.29 10.22
N LEU A 13 -0.66 14.30 9.68
CA LEU A 13 -0.49 14.82 8.30
C LEU A 13 -0.66 13.76 7.19
N ASP A 14 -1.45 12.73 7.48
CA ASP A 14 -1.90 11.80 6.46
C ASP A 14 -2.89 12.49 5.50
N GLU A 15 -2.67 12.33 4.20
CA GLU A 15 -3.42 13.04 3.15
C GLU A 15 -4.76 12.39 2.82
N THR A 16 -5.07 11.25 3.44
CA THR A 16 -6.26 10.45 3.16
C THR A 16 -7.33 10.58 4.24
N ASP A 17 -7.27 11.69 5.00
CA ASP A 17 -8.08 11.92 6.20
C ASP A 17 -7.88 10.85 7.29
N GLY A 18 -6.70 10.24 7.33
CA GLY A 18 -6.30 9.30 8.37
C GLY A 18 -6.68 7.85 8.08
N HIS A 19 -6.34 7.34 6.89
CA HIS A 19 -6.59 5.94 6.55
C HIS A 19 -5.89 4.99 7.52
N VAL A 20 -6.63 3.95 7.91
CA VAL A 20 -6.20 3.05 8.99
C VAL A 20 -4.96 2.25 8.61
N ASP A 21 -4.73 1.95 7.32
CA ASP A 21 -3.60 1.14 6.84
C ASP A 21 -2.22 1.77 7.07
N ASN A 22 -2.19 3.06 7.37
CA ASN A 22 -0.96 3.77 7.73
C ASN A 22 -0.73 3.80 9.25
N LEU A 23 -1.80 3.63 10.05
CA LEU A 23 -1.76 3.64 11.51
C LEU A 23 -1.73 2.23 12.13
N CYS A 24 -2.61 1.33 11.69
CA CYS A 24 -2.87 0.04 12.32
C CYS A 24 -3.31 -1.02 11.31
N CYS A 25 -2.87 -2.27 11.48
CA CYS A 25 -3.36 -3.38 10.65
C CYS A 25 -3.48 -4.67 11.47
N PHE A 26 -4.37 -5.58 11.03
CA PHE A 26 -4.40 -6.94 11.58
C PHE A 26 -3.27 -7.77 10.99
N ILE A 27 -2.49 -8.43 11.84
CA ILE A 27 -1.44 -9.38 11.43
C ILE A 27 -1.90 -10.84 11.56
N ALA A 28 -2.83 -11.09 12.47
CA ALA A 28 -3.47 -12.37 12.72
C ALA A 28 -4.82 -12.13 13.44
N PRO A 29 -5.71 -13.12 13.51
CA PRO A 29 -6.93 -12.99 14.31
C PRO A 29 -6.61 -12.68 15.77
N GLY A 30 -7.12 -11.56 16.30
CA GLY A 30 -6.85 -11.08 17.66
C GLY A 30 -5.51 -10.37 17.84
N GLN A 31 -4.73 -10.11 16.78
CA GLN A 31 -3.44 -9.44 16.87
C GLN A 31 -3.34 -8.32 15.84
N VAL A 32 -2.88 -7.14 16.28
CA VAL A 32 -2.72 -5.95 15.45
C VAL A 32 -1.31 -5.39 15.55
N ALA A 33 -0.81 -4.81 14.48
CA ALA A 33 0.37 -3.96 14.50
C ALA A 33 -0.05 -2.49 14.52
N LEU A 34 0.57 -1.67 15.37
CA LEU A 34 0.27 -0.26 15.54
C LEU A 34 1.54 0.57 15.32
N SER A 35 1.43 1.58 14.45
CA SER A 35 2.46 2.59 14.22
C SER A 35 2.70 3.38 15.51
N TRP A 36 3.96 3.44 15.96
CA TRP A 36 4.28 3.88 17.31
C TRP A 36 5.50 4.80 17.37
N THR A 37 5.42 5.80 18.25
CA THR A 37 6.56 6.60 18.69
C THR A 37 6.43 6.83 20.20
N ASP A 38 7.56 6.79 20.91
CA ASP A 38 7.64 7.15 22.34
C ASP A 38 8.03 8.62 22.55
N ASP A 39 8.29 9.38 21.48
CA ASP A 39 8.70 10.80 21.58
C ASP A 39 7.48 11.69 21.85
N PRO A 40 7.32 12.26 23.06
CA PRO A 40 6.19 13.12 23.39
C PRO A 40 6.18 14.45 22.64
N ALA A 41 7.30 14.86 22.03
CA ALA A 41 7.38 16.06 21.21
C ALA A 41 6.79 15.84 19.80
N ASP A 42 6.66 14.60 19.35
CA ASP A 42 6.03 14.28 18.07
C ASP A 42 4.49 14.31 18.21
N PRO A 43 3.76 15.10 17.38
CA PRO A 43 2.29 15.10 17.37
C PRO A 43 1.65 13.71 17.22
N GLN A 44 2.34 12.77 16.57
CA GLN A 44 1.90 11.40 16.40
C GLN A 44 1.89 10.60 17.70
N HIS A 45 2.66 10.98 18.72
CA HIS A 45 2.65 10.30 20.02
C HIS A 45 1.26 10.30 20.64
N ALA A 46 0.58 11.45 20.67
CA ALA A 46 -0.77 11.57 21.23
C ALA A 46 -1.81 10.72 20.47
N ILE A 47 -1.65 10.57 19.14
CA ILE A 47 -2.51 9.73 18.30
C ILE A 47 -2.27 8.24 18.61
N SER A 48 -1.00 7.83 18.63
CA SER A 48 -0.61 6.44 18.87
C SER A 48 -1.02 5.98 20.27
N ARG A 49 -0.90 6.85 21.28
CA ARG A 49 -1.36 6.59 22.66
C ARG A 49 -2.88 6.39 22.76
N GLU A 50 -3.66 7.23 22.08
CA GLU A 50 -5.12 7.10 22.05
C GLU A 50 -5.54 5.80 21.35
N ALA A 51 -4.94 5.51 20.20
CA ALA A 51 -5.20 4.27 19.46
C ALA A 51 -4.86 3.03 20.31
N LEU A 52 -3.71 3.03 20.99
CA LEU A 52 -3.32 1.93 21.89
C LEU A 52 -4.35 1.71 23.00
N ALA A 53 -4.77 2.77 23.69
CA ALA A 53 -5.72 2.67 24.80
C ALA A 53 -7.07 2.06 24.37
N ILE A 54 -7.52 2.38 23.15
CA ILE A 54 -8.74 1.79 22.57
C ILE A 54 -8.51 0.31 22.21
N LEU A 55 -7.40 0.01 21.54
CA LEU A 55 -7.09 -1.35 21.08
C LEU A 55 -6.90 -2.33 22.26
N GLU A 56 -6.24 -1.92 23.34
CA GLU A 56 -6.05 -2.73 24.55
C GLU A 56 -7.37 -3.08 25.26
N GLN A 57 -8.38 -2.22 25.15
CA GLN A 57 -9.72 -2.45 25.72
C GLN A 57 -10.65 -3.19 24.75
N ALA A 58 -10.33 -3.18 23.44
CA ALA A 58 -11.18 -3.75 22.42
C ALA A 58 -11.21 -5.29 22.45
N ARG A 59 -12.25 -5.83 21.84
CA ARG A 59 -12.40 -7.26 21.53
C ARG A 59 -12.73 -7.40 20.05
N ASP A 60 -12.21 -8.45 19.42
CA ASP A 60 -12.63 -8.78 18.07
C ASP A 60 -14.02 -9.42 18.04
N ALA A 61 -14.54 -9.71 16.84
CA ALA A 61 -15.88 -10.29 16.66
C ALA A 61 -16.06 -11.68 17.29
N LYS A 62 -15.00 -12.35 17.75
CA LYS A 62 -15.06 -13.61 18.49
C LYS A 62 -14.83 -13.43 19.99
N GLY A 63 -14.86 -12.18 20.49
CA GLY A 63 -14.65 -11.86 21.90
C GLY A 63 -13.20 -11.97 22.37
N ARG A 64 -12.22 -12.10 21.47
CA ARG A 64 -10.81 -12.19 21.86
C ARG A 64 -10.25 -10.81 22.19
N PRO A 65 -9.49 -10.63 23.29
CA PRO A 65 -8.69 -9.43 23.50
C PRO A 65 -7.70 -9.24 22.35
N LEU A 66 -7.48 -7.98 21.96
CA LEU A 66 -6.45 -7.67 20.97
C LEU A 66 -5.07 -7.63 21.64
N GLU A 67 -4.13 -8.35 21.05
CA GLU A 67 -2.71 -8.16 21.30
C GLU A 67 -2.18 -7.07 20.35
N VAL A 68 -1.56 -6.02 20.92
CA VAL A 68 -1.09 -4.86 20.16
C VAL A 68 0.44 -4.89 20.07
N HIS A 69 0.94 -5.07 18.85
CA HIS A 69 2.36 -5.06 18.52
C HIS A 69 2.75 -3.66 18.06
N LYS A 70 3.59 -2.98 18.84
CA LYS A 70 4.09 -1.64 18.48
C LYS A 70 5.17 -1.77 17.41
N LEU A 71 5.01 -1.05 16.32
CA LEU A 71 5.99 -0.95 15.26
C LEU A 71 6.54 0.48 15.26
N PRO A 72 7.87 0.68 15.46
CA PRO A 72 8.44 2.01 15.56
C PRO A 72 8.19 2.75 14.26
N GLN A 73 7.91 4.04 14.34
CA GLN A 73 7.88 4.89 13.16
C GLN A 73 9.30 5.24 12.71
N PRO A 74 9.49 5.58 11.41
CA PRO A 74 10.69 6.31 11.04
C PRO A 74 10.74 7.64 11.81
N GLY A 75 11.92 8.28 11.86
CA GLY A 75 11.98 9.68 12.29
C GLY A 75 11.06 10.57 11.45
N PRO A 76 10.78 11.82 11.86
CA PRO A 76 10.06 12.76 11.01
C PRO A 76 10.80 12.89 9.67
N LEU A 77 10.19 12.38 8.61
CA LEU A 77 10.73 12.47 7.26
C LEU A 77 10.17 13.73 6.60
N THR A 78 11.04 14.58 6.09
CA THR A 78 10.65 15.76 5.32
C THR A 78 11.04 15.60 3.86
N ILE A 79 10.29 16.27 2.98
CA ILE A 79 10.61 16.37 1.56
C ILE A 79 11.83 17.28 1.40
N ASP A 80 12.84 16.84 0.65
CA ASP A 80 14.03 17.61 0.35
C ASP A 80 13.79 18.57 -0.84
N ALA A 81 14.71 19.53 -1.01
CA ALA A 81 14.55 20.58 -2.02
C ALA A 81 14.60 20.04 -3.46
N ASP A 82 15.49 19.08 -3.71
CA ASP A 82 15.64 18.38 -4.97
C ASP A 82 14.44 17.48 -5.27
N GLU A 83 13.95 16.74 -4.28
CA GLU A 83 12.74 15.91 -4.38
C GLU A 83 11.51 16.73 -4.77
N ALA A 84 11.31 17.88 -4.13
CA ALA A 84 10.22 18.79 -4.47
C ALA A 84 10.39 19.47 -5.83
N SER A 85 11.63 19.64 -6.31
CA SER A 85 11.92 20.37 -7.56
C SER A 85 11.48 19.61 -8.81
N GLY A 86 11.44 18.28 -8.75
CA GLY A 86 11.03 17.41 -9.85
C GLY A 86 9.51 17.26 -10.02
N ILE A 87 8.72 17.88 -9.15
CA ILE A 87 7.26 17.66 -9.08
C ILE A 87 6.51 18.88 -9.61
N ASP A 88 5.72 18.66 -10.67
CA ASP A 88 4.86 19.69 -11.25
C ASP A 88 3.82 20.18 -10.24
N ARG A 89 3.75 21.51 -10.07
CA ARG A 89 2.79 22.15 -9.18
C ARG A 89 1.53 22.50 -9.93
N LEU A 90 0.49 21.70 -9.75
CA LEU A 90 -0.83 21.98 -10.29
C LEU A 90 -1.71 22.60 -9.21
N SER A 91 -2.59 23.52 -9.60
CA SER A 91 -3.49 24.22 -8.67
C SER A 91 -4.51 23.30 -7.98
N HIS A 92 -4.66 22.08 -8.48
CA HIS A 92 -5.64 21.08 -8.06
C HIS A 92 -4.99 19.81 -7.50
N SER A 93 -3.68 19.83 -7.25
CA SER A 93 -2.94 18.74 -6.60
C SER A 93 -2.45 19.17 -5.23
N HIS A 94 -2.29 18.23 -4.30
CA HIS A 94 -1.58 18.49 -3.05
C HIS A 94 -0.14 18.94 -3.36
N PRO A 95 0.30 20.09 -2.82
CA PRO A 95 1.65 20.57 -3.09
C PRO A 95 2.69 19.68 -2.40
N ARG A 96 3.84 19.51 -3.03
CA ARG A 96 5.04 18.90 -2.45
C ARG A 96 6.09 19.98 -2.27
N ARG A 97 6.25 20.51 -1.06
CA ARG A 97 7.19 21.60 -0.76
C ARG A 97 8.36 21.07 0.05
N PRO A 98 9.57 21.64 -0.12
CA PRO A 98 10.68 21.32 0.75
C PRO A 98 10.31 21.59 2.21
N GLY A 99 10.61 20.64 3.09
CA GLY A 99 10.28 20.71 4.52
C GLY A 99 8.89 20.20 4.90
N ASP A 100 8.02 19.89 3.93
CA ASP A 100 6.74 19.24 4.24
C ASP A 100 7.01 17.87 4.87
N ARG A 101 6.34 17.56 5.99
CA ARG A 101 6.45 16.27 6.67
C ARG A 101 5.66 15.21 5.90
N MET A 102 6.28 14.06 5.69
CA MET A 102 5.64 12.88 5.11
C MET A 102 5.05 11.97 6.19
N ALA A 103 3.88 11.39 5.92
CA ALA A 103 3.19 10.44 6.79
C ALA A 103 3.79 9.03 6.66
N GLY A 104 5.08 8.88 7.00
CA GLY A 104 5.81 7.61 6.92
C GLY A 104 5.41 6.64 8.03
N SER A 105 5.12 5.39 7.66
CA SER A 105 4.84 4.30 8.60
C SER A 105 5.27 2.96 8.02
N TYR A 106 5.89 2.12 8.84
CA TYR A 106 6.19 0.75 8.45
C TYR A 106 4.96 -0.15 8.45
N VAL A 107 3.84 0.24 9.08
CA VAL A 107 2.58 -0.53 9.07
C VAL A 107 2.01 -0.67 7.66
N ASN A 108 2.36 0.23 6.74
CA ASN A 108 1.91 0.23 5.35
C ASN A 108 2.65 -0.83 4.49
N PHE A 109 2.86 -2.03 5.04
CA PHE A 109 3.44 -3.19 4.36
C PHE A 109 2.35 -4.05 3.69
N TYR A 110 2.76 -4.89 2.74
CA TYR A 110 1.88 -5.86 2.08
C TYR A 110 2.13 -7.29 2.59
N ILE A 111 1.07 -8.01 2.97
CA ILE A 111 1.12 -9.43 3.36
C ILE A 111 0.77 -10.30 2.15
N GLY A 112 1.76 -11.04 1.64
CA GLY A 112 1.57 -12.09 0.65
C GLY A 112 1.38 -13.48 1.27
N ASN A 113 1.25 -14.49 0.40
CA ASN A 113 1.08 -15.88 0.83
C ASN A 113 2.27 -16.41 1.64
N SER A 114 3.50 -16.11 1.20
CA SER A 114 4.76 -16.57 1.81
C SER A 114 5.75 -15.45 2.10
N VAL A 115 5.36 -14.19 1.86
CA VAL A 115 6.22 -13.02 2.01
C VAL A 115 5.48 -11.89 2.71
N VAL A 116 6.23 -11.01 3.36
CA VAL A 116 5.77 -9.67 3.74
C VAL A 116 6.69 -8.69 3.05
N VAL A 117 6.13 -7.73 2.30
CA VAL A 117 6.89 -6.69 1.63
C VAL A 117 6.74 -5.41 2.44
N MET A 118 7.81 -5.00 3.13
CA MET A 118 7.82 -3.83 4.00
C MET A 118 8.56 -2.66 3.34
N PRO A 119 8.15 -1.41 3.61
CA PRO A 119 8.90 -0.26 3.16
C PRO A 119 10.20 -0.10 3.95
N LEU A 120 11.25 0.34 3.27
CA LEU A 120 12.45 0.91 3.89
C LEU A 120 12.36 2.43 3.72
N LEU A 121 12.39 3.12 4.85
CA LEU A 121 12.03 4.54 4.97
C LEU A 121 13.12 5.34 5.68
N ASP A 122 13.71 4.76 6.72
CA ASP A 122 14.67 5.42 7.58
C ASP A 122 15.73 4.39 8.01
N PRO A 123 16.97 4.49 7.50
CA PRO A 123 18.04 3.57 7.86
C PRO A 123 18.28 3.44 9.37
N ALA A 124 17.91 4.44 10.17
CA ALA A 124 18.03 4.38 11.63
C ALA A 124 16.99 3.46 12.29
N ARG A 125 15.89 3.12 11.58
CA ARG A 125 14.74 2.36 12.10
C ARG A 125 14.37 1.15 11.24
N ASP A 126 14.86 1.07 10.01
CA ASP A 126 14.52 0.03 9.04
C ASP A 126 14.78 -1.39 9.59
N ASP A 127 15.95 -1.62 10.20
CA ASP A 127 16.33 -2.93 10.73
C ASP A 127 15.55 -3.29 12.00
N GLU A 128 15.24 -2.31 12.84
CA GLU A 128 14.38 -2.48 14.03
C GLU A 128 12.96 -2.90 13.60
N ALA A 129 12.36 -2.17 12.66
CA ALA A 129 11.05 -2.48 12.12
C ALA A 129 11.04 -3.85 11.43
N ARG A 130 12.08 -4.18 10.66
CA ARG A 130 12.20 -5.50 10.02
C ARG A 130 12.23 -6.63 11.04
N ALA A 131 13.07 -6.52 12.07
CA ALA A 131 13.21 -7.54 13.09
C ALA A 131 11.89 -7.79 13.84
N ILE A 132 11.08 -6.75 14.06
CA ILE A 132 9.74 -6.90 14.63
C ILE A 132 8.83 -7.65 13.65
N ILE A 133 8.74 -7.20 12.39
CA ILE A 133 7.86 -7.83 11.38
C ILE A 133 8.24 -9.31 11.16
N GLU A 134 9.52 -9.66 11.16
CA GLU A 134 9.99 -11.05 11.06
C GLU A 134 9.47 -11.93 12.20
N LYS A 135 9.45 -11.41 13.44
CA LYS A 135 8.88 -12.11 14.60
C LYS A 135 7.36 -12.26 14.48
N LEU A 136 6.67 -11.25 13.95
CA LEU A 136 5.22 -11.28 13.74
C LEU A 136 4.78 -12.26 12.66
N PHE A 137 5.66 -12.54 11.68
CA PHE A 137 5.37 -13.41 10.55
C PHE A 137 6.43 -14.52 10.38
N PRO A 138 6.57 -15.45 11.34
CA PRO A 138 7.66 -16.43 11.36
C PRO A 138 7.64 -17.41 10.18
N THR A 139 6.50 -17.55 9.49
CA THR A 139 6.34 -18.43 8.32
C THR A 139 6.48 -17.69 6.98
N ARG A 140 6.73 -16.37 7.01
CA ARG A 140 6.87 -15.54 5.81
C ARG A 140 8.24 -14.90 5.77
N ARG A 141 8.82 -14.84 4.56
CA ARG A 141 10.05 -14.08 4.34
C ARG A 141 9.73 -12.59 4.28
N VAL A 142 10.38 -11.78 5.12
CA VAL A 142 10.26 -10.32 5.06
C VAL A 142 11.22 -9.76 4.01
N ILE A 143 10.71 -8.92 3.12
CA ILE A 143 11.45 -8.28 2.03
C ILE A 143 11.31 -6.77 2.20
N GLY A 144 12.44 -6.09 2.44
CA GLY A 144 12.49 -4.64 2.47
C GLY A 144 12.63 -4.04 1.07
N VAL A 145 11.85 -3.00 0.76
CA VAL A 145 11.93 -2.25 -0.50
C VAL A 145 12.13 -0.77 -0.19
N PRO A 146 13.16 -0.10 -0.74
CA PRO A 146 13.28 1.36 -0.65
C PRO A 146 12.01 2.03 -1.20
N ALA A 147 11.28 2.72 -0.34
CA ALA A 147 9.92 3.16 -0.66
C ALA A 147 9.71 4.67 -0.49
N ARG A 148 10.79 5.44 -0.30
CA ARG A 148 10.76 6.90 -0.17
C ARG A 148 10.06 7.57 -1.36
N GLU A 149 10.30 7.10 -2.57
CA GLU A 149 9.64 7.62 -3.79
C GLU A 149 8.11 7.41 -3.79
N ILE A 150 7.64 6.29 -3.23
CA ILE A 150 6.20 6.03 -3.09
C ILE A 150 5.63 6.94 -2.00
N LEU A 151 6.37 7.11 -0.90
CA LEU A 151 6.01 7.98 0.21
C LEU A 151 5.90 9.45 -0.19
N LEU A 152 6.80 9.94 -1.05
CA LEU A 152 6.70 11.26 -1.67
C LEU A 152 5.39 11.45 -2.45
N GLY A 153 4.80 10.36 -2.94
CA GLY A 153 3.49 10.34 -3.59
C GLY A 153 2.29 10.39 -2.63
N GLY A 154 2.49 10.22 -1.31
CA GLY A 154 1.45 10.27 -0.27
C GLY A 154 0.97 8.92 0.25
N GLY A 155 1.66 7.82 -0.05
CA GLY A 155 1.29 6.47 0.42
C GLY A 155 2.47 5.52 0.46
N ASN A 156 2.23 4.22 0.60
CA ASN A 156 3.32 3.24 0.56
C ASN A 156 2.91 1.91 -0.10
N ILE A 157 3.70 0.85 0.13
CA ILE A 157 3.54 -0.46 -0.50
C ILE A 157 2.10 -0.98 -0.40
N HIS A 158 1.47 -0.89 0.78
CA HIS A 158 0.08 -1.32 0.93
C HIS A 158 -0.86 -0.54 0.00
N CYS A 159 -0.73 0.79 -0.06
CA CYS A 159 -1.60 1.68 -0.84
C CYS A 159 -1.59 1.40 -2.35
N ILE A 160 -0.50 0.83 -2.89
CA ILE A 160 -0.36 0.52 -4.32
C ILE A 160 -0.65 -0.96 -4.67
N THR A 161 -1.14 -1.73 -3.71
CA THR A 161 -1.44 -3.17 -3.87
C THR A 161 -2.90 -3.48 -3.57
N GLN A 162 -3.43 -4.50 -4.24
CA GLN A 162 -4.76 -5.04 -3.96
C GLN A 162 -4.71 -6.56 -4.11
N GLN A 163 -4.87 -7.28 -3.00
CA GLN A 163 -4.90 -8.74 -3.00
C GLN A 163 -6.19 -9.27 -3.61
N GLN A 164 -6.05 -10.32 -4.43
CA GLN A 164 -7.17 -11.16 -4.86
C GLN A 164 -7.07 -12.50 -4.13
N PRO A 165 -7.93 -12.75 -3.12
CA PRO A 165 -7.94 -14.03 -2.43
C PRO A 165 -8.20 -15.18 -3.41
N ARG A 166 -7.51 -16.29 -3.19
CA ARG A 166 -7.82 -17.54 -3.91
C ARG A 166 -9.17 -18.05 -3.44
N ASP A 167 -10.00 -18.49 -4.39
CA ASP A 167 -11.24 -19.18 -4.07
C ASP A 167 -10.95 -20.50 -3.33
N ILE A 168 -11.56 -20.64 -2.16
CA ILE A 168 -11.35 -21.78 -1.25
C ILE A 168 -12.35 -22.91 -1.59
N ALA A 169 -13.45 -22.62 -2.28
CA ALA A 169 -14.47 -23.61 -2.65
C ALA A 169 -13.98 -24.61 -3.72
N ALA A 170 -13.11 -24.17 -4.64
CA ALA A 170 -12.60 -24.98 -5.75
C ALA A 170 -11.65 -26.14 -5.36
N ARG A 171 -11.43 -26.38 -4.05
CA ARG A 171 -10.62 -27.50 -3.54
C ARG A 171 -11.45 -28.74 -3.20
N HIS A 172 -12.71 -28.58 -2.79
CA HIS A 172 -13.52 -29.73 -2.39
C HIS A 172 -13.94 -30.63 -3.56
N ASP A 173 -13.92 -30.11 -4.79
CA ASP A 173 -14.32 -30.88 -5.98
C ASP A 173 -13.16 -31.64 -6.65
N LYS A 174 -11.90 -31.44 -6.24
CA LYS A 174 -10.75 -32.10 -6.89
C LYS A 174 -10.19 -33.31 -6.14
N GLU A 175 -10.66 -33.57 -4.92
CA GLU A 175 -10.30 -34.77 -4.15
C GLU A 175 -11.40 -35.86 -4.18
N SER A 176 -12.55 -35.61 -4.80
CA SER A 176 -13.70 -36.54 -4.81
C SER A 176 -14.00 -37.23 -6.15
N ASP A 177 -13.35 -36.88 -7.26
CA ASP A 177 -13.72 -37.42 -8.58
C ASP A 177 -13.02 -38.74 -8.93
N GLY A 178 -13.48 -39.78 -8.25
CA GLY A 178 -13.44 -41.16 -8.71
C GLY A 178 -14.74 -41.59 -9.38
N HIS A 179 -15.50 -40.74 -10.07
CA HIS A 179 -16.63 -41.16 -10.93
C HIS A 179 -16.78 -40.24 -12.15
N ALA A 180 -16.73 -40.83 -13.34
CA ALA A 180 -16.86 -40.13 -14.60
C ALA A 180 -18.30 -39.62 -14.82
N SER A 181 -18.47 -38.33 -15.07
CA SER A 181 -19.60 -37.83 -15.85
C SER A 181 -19.14 -36.70 -16.79
N HIS A 182 -19.59 -36.77 -18.03
CA HIS A 182 -19.19 -35.89 -19.11
C HIS A 182 -19.88 -34.53 -18.96
N SER A 183 -19.08 -33.47 -18.84
CA SER A 183 -19.51 -32.08 -18.96
C SER A 183 -18.47 -31.29 -19.75
N THR A 184 -18.96 -30.50 -20.70
CA THR A 184 -18.23 -29.84 -21.79
C THR A 184 -16.97 -29.11 -21.32
N ARG A 185 -15.82 -29.64 -21.74
CA ARG A 185 -14.48 -29.18 -21.37
C ARG A 185 -14.07 -27.97 -22.22
N TRP A 186 -14.03 -26.78 -21.62
CA TRP A 186 -13.18 -25.70 -22.13
C TRP A 186 -11.71 -26.09 -21.87
N ARG A 187 -10.99 -26.50 -22.93
CA ARG A 187 -9.55 -26.71 -22.87
C ARG A 187 -8.85 -25.35 -22.87
N ILE A 188 -8.35 -24.92 -21.72
CA ILE A 188 -7.19 -24.02 -21.69
C ILE A 188 -5.97 -24.94 -21.61
N SER A 189 -5.19 -25.02 -22.70
CA SER A 189 -3.87 -25.65 -22.64
C SER A 189 -3.00 -24.85 -21.67
N ALA A 190 -2.69 -25.44 -20.52
CA ALA A 190 -1.61 -24.96 -19.67
C ALA A 190 -0.28 -25.21 -20.39
N VAL A 191 0.43 -24.13 -20.70
CA VAL A 191 1.84 -24.19 -21.06
C VAL A 191 2.63 -24.49 -19.77
N PRO A 192 3.54 -25.48 -19.75
CA PRO A 192 4.30 -25.83 -18.55
C PRO A 192 5.20 -24.64 -18.12
N PRO A 193 5.49 -24.50 -16.82
CA PRO A 193 6.25 -23.37 -16.33
C PRO A 193 7.72 -23.56 -16.68
N THR A 194 8.16 -23.03 -17.81
CA THR A 194 9.59 -22.73 -17.99
C THR A 194 9.88 -21.40 -17.31
N SER A 195 10.74 -21.49 -16.31
CA SER A 195 11.29 -20.45 -15.45
C SER A 195 11.38 -19.05 -16.07
N LYS A 196 10.69 -18.10 -15.44
CA LYS A 196 10.95 -16.65 -15.26
C LYS A 196 9.62 -15.90 -15.26
N ALA A 197 9.07 -15.63 -14.08
CA ALA A 197 8.00 -14.66 -13.93
C ALA A 197 8.61 -13.26 -13.95
N VAL A 198 8.48 -12.55 -15.07
CA VAL A 198 8.72 -11.10 -15.14
C VAL A 198 7.41 -10.42 -14.79
N ILE A 199 7.31 -9.85 -13.59
CA ILE A 199 6.17 -9.00 -13.23
C ILE A 199 6.35 -7.69 -13.99
N THR A 200 5.55 -7.49 -15.04
CA THR A 200 5.49 -6.22 -15.77
C THR A 200 4.23 -5.49 -15.35
N ALA A 201 4.34 -4.49 -14.47
CA ALA A 201 3.23 -3.61 -14.17
C ALA A 201 3.05 -2.64 -15.35
N SER A 202 1.92 -2.76 -16.07
CA SER A 202 1.55 -1.84 -17.15
C SER A 202 0.46 -0.90 -16.64
N VAL A 203 0.80 0.35 -16.34
CA VAL A 203 -0.21 1.37 -16.01
C VAL A 203 -0.82 1.87 -17.32
N THR A 204 -2.08 1.51 -17.58
CA THR A 204 -2.87 2.07 -18.69
C THR A 204 -3.78 3.16 -18.14
N ILE A 205 -3.39 4.42 -18.28
CA ILE A 205 -4.25 5.57 -17.96
C ILE A 205 -5.26 5.73 -19.10
N ARG A 206 -6.51 5.29 -18.89
CA ARG A 206 -7.62 5.68 -19.76
C ARG A 206 -8.19 7.00 -19.28
N SER A 207 -7.95 8.08 -20.00
CA SER A 207 -8.64 9.35 -19.78
C SER A 207 -10.11 9.20 -20.19
N SER A 208 -11.01 8.97 -19.22
CA SER A 208 -12.45 9.09 -19.47
C SER A 208 -12.86 10.56 -19.31
N GLN A 209 -12.75 11.35 -20.38
CA GLN A 209 -13.53 12.58 -20.45
C GLN A 209 -15.00 12.20 -20.67
N ARG A 210 -15.78 12.10 -19.59
CA ARG A 210 -17.23 12.28 -19.66
C ARG A 210 -17.53 13.74 -19.41
N SER A 211 -17.65 14.49 -20.50
CA SER A 211 -18.34 15.78 -20.51
C SER A 211 -19.78 15.58 -20.04
N LYS A 212 -20.10 16.11 -18.86
CA LYS A 212 -21.45 16.58 -18.56
C LYS A 212 -21.33 18.09 -18.51
N HIS A 213 -21.83 18.79 -19.53
CA HIS A 213 -22.51 20.09 -19.44
C HIS A 213 -22.89 20.49 -20.88
N ALA A 214 -24.16 20.27 -21.22
CA ALA A 214 -24.78 20.90 -22.37
C ALA A 214 -26.00 21.65 -21.85
N GLN A 215 -25.88 22.96 -21.69
CA GLN A 215 -26.83 23.95 -22.20
C GLN A 215 -26.41 25.37 -21.82
N SER A 216 -26.41 26.24 -22.84
CA SER A 216 -26.62 27.69 -22.80
C SER A 216 -25.45 28.58 -23.26
N HIS A 217 -25.55 28.94 -24.55
CA HIS A 217 -25.25 30.24 -25.16
C HIS A 217 -23.81 30.73 -25.48
N ARG A 218 -23.63 30.90 -26.81
CA ARG A 218 -23.00 32.00 -27.58
C ARG A 218 -21.48 31.97 -27.84
N ASN A 219 -21.19 31.65 -29.10
CA ASN A 219 -20.24 32.30 -30.03
C ASN A 219 -19.09 33.13 -29.42
N ARG A 220 -17.84 32.63 -29.59
CA ARG A 220 -16.70 33.40 -30.12
C ARG A 220 -15.47 32.51 -30.41
N ARG A 221 -15.11 32.45 -31.70
CA ARG A 221 -13.80 32.26 -32.35
C ARG A 221 -12.78 31.31 -31.67
N LEU A 222 -12.64 30.13 -32.26
CA LEU A 222 -11.52 29.19 -32.08
C LEU A 222 -10.20 29.80 -32.59
N GLY A 223 -9.24 30.01 -31.68
CA GLY A 223 -7.81 30.09 -32.00
C GLY A 223 -7.22 28.68 -31.97
N ALA A 224 -6.49 28.30 -33.02
CA ALA A 224 -5.93 26.96 -33.19
C ALA A 224 -4.90 26.64 -32.09
N CYS A 225 -5.19 25.66 -31.24
CA CYS A 225 -4.23 25.08 -30.31
C CYS A 225 -3.29 24.13 -31.07
N ARG A 226 -2.00 24.47 -31.14
CA ARG A 226 -0.95 23.62 -31.74
C ARG A 226 -0.84 22.31 -30.94
N ARG A 227 -0.90 21.17 -31.62
CA ARG A 227 -0.59 19.86 -31.04
C ARG A 227 0.85 19.85 -30.56
N VAL A 228 1.07 19.74 -29.26
CA VAL A 228 2.38 19.42 -28.68
C VAL A 228 2.55 17.91 -28.78
N ALA A 229 3.64 17.46 -29.40
CA ALA A 229 3.97 16.05 -29.53
C ALA A 229 4.29 15.43 -28.15
N PRO A 230 3.95 14.16 -27.90
CA PRO A 230 4.24 13.51 -26.62
C PRO A 230 5.75 13.37 -26.41
N VAL A 231 6.22 13.87 -25.26
CA VAL A 231 7.59 13.67 -24.77
C VAL A 231 7.70 12.22 -24.28
N ARG A 232 8.53 11.41 -24.94
CA ARG A 232 8.92 10.08 -24.45
C ARG A 232 10.04 10.24 -23.41
N LEU A 233 9.70 10.17 -22.13
CA LEU A 233 10.68 9.94 -21.07
C LEU A 233 11.12 8.47 -21.12
N ARG A 234 12.41 8.22 -21.41
CA ARG A 234 13.02 6.91 -21.22
C ARG A 234 13.55 6.85 -19.78
N VAL A 235 12.90 6.06 -18.94
CA VAL A 235 13.49 5.60 -17.68
C VAL A 235 14.67 4.71 -18.06
N ARG A 236 15.89 5.23 -17.98
CA ARG A 236 17.11 4.44 -18.08
C ARG A 236 17.61 4.18 -16.66
N ASP A 237 17.93 2.92 -16.42
CA ASP A 237 18.83 2.39 -15.39
C ASP A 237 18.29 2.22 -13.96
N ILE A 238 17.14 1.55 -13.82
CA ILE A 238 16.88 0.74 -12.61
C ILE A 238 17.30 -0.71 -12.92
N PRO A 239 18.30 -1.29 -12.22
CA PRO A 239 18.66 -2.68 -12.44
C PRO A 239 17.49 -3.58 -12.05
N ALA A 240 17.11 -4.49 -12.95
CA ALA A 240 16.11 -5.51 -12.68
C ALA A 240 16.55 -6.34 -11.46
N ILE A 241 15.73 -6.37 -10.42
CA ILE A 241 15.96 -7.22 -9.25
C ILE A 241 15.72 -8.67 -9.67
N VAL A 242 16.81 -9.39 -9.93
CA VAL A 242 16.79 -10.84 -10.18
C VAL A 242 16.82 -11.54 -8.83
N LEU A 243 15.70 -12.15 -8.45
CA LEU A 243 15.63 -13.00 -7.25
C LEU A 243 16.44 -14.30 -7.50
N PRO A 244 17.33 -14.73 -6.59
CA PRO A 244 17.97 -16.04 -6.69
C PRO A 244 16.94 -17.17 -6.48
N PRO A 245 17.14 -18.35 -7.11
CA PRO A 245 16.23 -19.50 -7.00
C PRO A 245 16.21 -20.09 -5.58
N PRO A 246 15.17 -20.88 -5.24
CA PRO A 246 14.91 -21.39 -3.89
C PRO A 246 16.02 -22.28 -3.33
#